data_AF-A0A961J8S8-F1
#
_entry.id   AF-A0A961J8S8-F1
#
_cell.length_a   1.000
_cell.length_b   1.000
_cell.length_c   1.000
_cell.angle_alpha   90.00
_cell.angle_beta   90.00
_cell.angle_gamma   90.00
#
_symmetry.space_group_name_H-M   'P 1'
#
loop_
_entity.id
_entity.type
_entity.pdbx_description
1 polymer ?
#
loop_
_entity_poly.entity_id
_entity_poly.type
_entity_poly.pdbx_seq_one_letter_code
_entity_poly.pdbx_strand_id
1 'polypeptide(L)'
;NFQRVPIVDTSNPFIARWIPTADESLVVIRFKNPRGIDFGYLLSMIHDSWMSRANSIVIPGGKMDIAMQLIFTPMIERLVSTSRKI
;
A
#
# COMPACT_ATOMS: atom_id res chain seq x y z
N ASN A 1 1.71 -5.50 5.45
CA ASN A 1 2.87 -5.61 4.53
C ASN A 1 2.65 -4.68 3.36
N PHE A 2 3.67 -3.94 2.95
CA PHE A 2 3.70 -3.17 1.72
C PHE A 2 4.79 -3.79 0.85
N GLN A 3 4.41 -4.41 -0.25
CA GLN A 3 5.34 -5.07 -1.16
C GLN A 3 5.36 -4.33 -2.48
N ARG A 4 6.48 -3.71 -2.82
CA ARG A 4 6.68 -3.07 -4.12
C ARG A 4 7.06 -4.12 -5.16
N VAL A 5 6.37 -4.11 -6.29
CA VAL A 5 6.52 -5.07 -7.38
C VAL A 5 6.74 -4.28 -8.68
N PRO A 6 7.94 -4.33 -9.29
CA PRO A 6 8.17 -3.68 -10.58
C PRO A 6 7.33 -4.35 -11.66
N ILE A 7 6.77 -3.56 -12.58
CA ILE A 7 6.03 -4.02 -13.76
C ILE A 7 6.86 -3.86 -15.05
N VAL A 8 8.15 -3.58 -14.90
CA VAL A 8 9.16 -3.54 -15.96
C VAL A 8 10.04 -4.78 -15.90
N ASP A 9 10.85 -5.02 -16.94
CA ASP A 9 11.74 -6.19 -16.97
C ASP A 9 12.79 -6.11 -15.86
N THR A 10 12.68 -7.02 -14.91
CA THR A 10 13.65 -7.25 -13.85
C THR A 10 14.16 -8.70 -13.85
N SER A 11 14.09 -9.39 -14.99
CA SER A 11 14.52 -10.79 -15.14
C SER A 11 16.01 -10.99 -14.86
N ASN A 12 16.85 -10.01 -15.21
CA ASN A 12 18.27 -9.97 -14.86
C ASN A 12 18.64 -8.67 -14.13
N PRO A 13 18.70 -8.67 -12.79
CA PRO A 13 18.98 -7.46 -12.02
C PRO A 13 20.45 -7.00 -12.12
N PHE A 14 21.38 -7.85 -12.56
CA PHE A 14 22.81 -7.52 -12.59
C PHE A 14 23.21 -6.59 -13.74
N ILE A 15 22.34 -6.47 -14.77
CA ILE A 15 22.56 -5.61 -15.93
C ILE A 15 21.63 -4.40 -15.97
N ALA A 16 20.83 -4.19 -14.92
CA ALA A 16 19.88 -3.09 -14.85
C ALA A 16 20.61 -1.74 -14.84
N ARG A 17 20.19 -0.82 -15.72
CA ARG A 17 20.81 0.50 -15.86
C ARG A 17 20.32 1.51 -14.81
N TRP A 18 19.10 1.32 -14.32
CA TRP A 18 18.48 2.15 -13.28
C TRP A 18 17.50 1.32 -12.45
N ILE A 19 17.14 1.86 -11.28
CA ILE A 19 16.15 1.27 -10.41
C ILE A 19 14.75 1.61 -10.95
N PRO A 20 13.81 0.66 -11.05
CA PRO A 20 12.44 0.95 -11.44
C PRO A 20 11.86 2.08 -10.59
N THR A 21 11.27 3.06 -11.26
CA THR A 21 10.61 4.22 -10.65
C THR A 21 9.27 3.83 -10.01
N ALA A 22 8.66 4.75 -9.27
CA ALA A 22 7.38 4.48 -8.59
C ALA A 22 6.28 4.14 -9.60
N ASP A 23 6.24 4.85 -10.72
CA ASP A 23 5.25 4.64 -11.79
C ASP A 23 5.49 3.35 -12.58
N GLU A 24 6.72 2.84 -12.58
CA GLU A 24 7.10 1.53 -13.13
C GLU A 24 6.85 0.37 -12.13
N SER A 25 6.07 0.60 -11.08
CA SER A 25 5.81 -0.40 -10.05
C SER A 25 4.39 -0.34 -9.52
N LEU A 26 3.94 -1.48 -8.99
CA LEU A 26 2.74 -1.61 -8.17
C LEU A 26 3.15 -1.86 -6.73
N VAL A 27 2.24 -1.59 -5.80
CA VAL A 27 2.40 -1.95 -4.39
C VAL A 27 1.24 -2.82 -3.95
N VAL A 28 1.56 -4.01 -3.44
CA VAL A 28 0.60 -4.92 -2.82
C VAL A 28 0.58 -4.64 -1.32
N ILE A 29 -0.57 -4.21 -0.82
CA ILE A 29 -0.80 -3.93 0.60
C ILE A 29 -1.62 -5.07 1.18
N ARG A 30 -1.00 -5.84 2.08
CA ARG A 30 -1.65 -6.97 2.78
C ARG A 30 -1.88 -6.66 4.24
N PHE A 31 -3.13 -6.81 4.67
CA PHE A 31 -3.53 -6.71 6.06
C PHE A 31 -3.50 -8.09 6.73
N LYS A 32 -2.86 -8.20 7.91
CA LYS A 32 -2.83 -9.45 8.68
C LYS A 32 -4.23 -9.85 9.16
N ASN A 33 -5.01 -8.86 9.60
CA ASN A 33 -6.42 -8.99 9.95
C ASN A 33 -7.17 -7.86 9.23
N PRO A 34 -8.04 -8.16 8.25
CA PRO A 34 -8.77 -7.13 7.50
C PRO A 34 -9.96 -6.53 8.27
N ARG A 35 -10.27 -7.01 9.49
CA ARG A 35 -11.37 -6.47 10.29
C ARG A 35 -11.14 -4.99 10.64
N GLY A 36 -12.14 -4.17 10.35
CA GLY A 36 -12.10 -2.72 10.60
C GLY A 36 -11.42 -1.91 9.49
N ILE A 37 -10.98 -2.55 8.40
CA ILE A 37 -10.47 -1.86 7.21
C ILE A 37 -11.61 -1.72 6.20
N ASP A 38 -11.88 -0.49 5.80
CA ASP A 38 -12.86 -0.20 4.74
C ASP A 38 -12.16 -0.20 3.37
N PHE A 39 -12.21 -1.34 2.68
CA PHE A 39 -11.65 -1.44 1.34
C PHE A 39 -12.44 -0.65 0.30
N GLY A 40 -13.75 -0.44 0.48
CA GLY A 40 -14.55 0.38 -0.43
C GLY A 40 -14.08 1.83 -0.41
N TYR A 41 -13.79 2.36 0.77
CA TYR A 41 -13.18 3.67 0.96
C TYR A 41 -11.78 3.76 0.34
N LEU A 42 -10.92 2.76 0.57
CA LEU A 42 -9.57 2.76 -0.01
C LEU A 42 -9.61 2.72 -1.55
N LEU A 43 -10.52 1.94 -2.13
CA LEU A 43 -10.69 1.83 -3.59
C LEU A 43 -11.20 3.14 -4.21
N SER A 44 -12.10 3.85 -3.55
CA SER A 44 -12.63 5.13 -4.07
C SER A 44 -11.62 6.27 -3.96
N MET A 45 -10.78 6.26 -2.91
CA MET A 45 -9.77 7.31 -2.67
C MET A 45 -8.48 7.09 -3.47
N ILE A 46 -8.09 5.83 -3.69
CA ILE A 46 -6.86 5.49 -4.42
C ILE A 46 -7.25 5.09 -5.83
N HIS A 47 -7.19 6.05 -6.76
CA HIS A 47 -7.50 5.79 -8.17
C HIS A 47 -6.64 4.64 -8.73
N ASP A 48 -7.19 3.86 -9.66
CA ASP A 48 -6.56 2.67 -10.27
C ASP A 48 -6.11 1.58 -9.27
N SER A 49 -6.68 1.56 -8.07
CA SER A 49 -6.48 0.46 -7.14
C SER A 49 -7.52 -0.65 -7.34
N TRP A 50 -7.15 -1.88 -7.00
CA TRP A 50 -8.06 -3.02 -7.07
C TRP A 50 -7.74 -4.06 -5.99
N MET A 51 -8.70 -4.94 -5.72
CA MET A 51 -8.52 -6.03 -4.77
C MET A 51 -7.87 -7.24 -5.46
N SER A 52 -6.77 -7.74 -4.90
CA SER A 52 -6.16 -9.02 -5.34
C SER A 52 -6.61 -10.21 -4.50
N ARG A 53 -6.93 -10.00 -3.23
CA ARG A 53 -7.54 -10.96 -2.29
C ARG A 53 -8.44 -10.22 -1.32
N ALA A 54 -9.29 -10.95 -0.59
CA ALA A 54 -10.17 -10.36 0.43
C ALA A 54 -9.44 -9.57 1.54
N ASN A 55 -8.13 -9.77 1.72
CA ASN A 55 -7.31 -9.06 2.70
C ASN A 55 -6.14 -8.27 2.07
N SER A 56 -6.14 -8.06 0.75
CA SER A 56 -5.11 -7.28 0.08
C SER A 56 -5.63 -6.45 -1.09
N ILE A 57 -5.10 -5.23 -1.14
CA ILE A 57 -5.33 -4.25 -2.21
C ILE A 57 -4.03 -4.03 -2.96
N VAL A 58 -4.12 -3.86 -4.27
CA VAL A 58 -3.01 -3.47 -5.14
C VAL A 58 -3.23 -2.04 -5.56
N ILE A 59 -2.17 -1.25 -5.51
CA ILE A 59 -2.18 0.18 -5.85
C ILE A 59 -1.03 0.50 -6.82
N PRO A 60 -1.13 1.57 -7.61
CA PRO A 60 0.00 2.14 -8.33
C PRO A 60 1.10 2.60 -7.38
N GLY A 61 2.37 2.37 -7.72
CA GLY A 61 3.51 2.71 -6.85
C GLY A 61 3.64 4.20 -6.56
N GLY A 62 3.29 5.07 -7.53
CA GLY A 62 3.23 6.52 -7.32
C GLY A 62 2.19 6.96 -6.28
N LYS A 63 1.22 6.11 -5.93
CA LYS A 63 0.16 6.38 -4.93
C LYS A 63 0.46 5.77 -3.56
N MET A 64 1.69 5.32 -3.32
CA MET A 64 2.06 4.70 -2.04
C MET A 64 1.94 5.65 -0.85
N ASP A 65 2.31 6.92 -1.00
CA ASP A 65 2.25 7.91 0.08
C ASP A 65 0.81 8.15 0.55
N ILE A 66 -0.10 8.48 -0.36
CA ILE A 66 -1.52 8.66 -0.01
C ILE A 66 -2.13 7.40 0.60
N ALA A 67 -1.76 6.21 0.11
CA ALA A 67 -2.22 4.96 0.69
C ALA A 67 -1.72 4.77 2.13
N MET A 68 -0.45 5.11 2.41
CA MET A 68 0.10 5.07 3.76
C MET A 68 -0.62 6.05 4.68
N GLN A 69 -0.92 7.26 4.23
CA GLN A 69 -1.66 8.25 5.02
C GLN A 69 -3.07 7.74 5.36
N LEU A 70 -3.84 7.26 4.37
CA LEU A 70 -5.19 6.76 4.58
C LEU A 70 -5.23 5.53 5.52
N ILE A 71 -4.20 4.68 5.48
CA ILE A 71 -4.14 3.46 6.30
C ILE A 71 -3.59 3.74 7.70
N PHE A 72 -2.50 4.48 7.83
CA PHE A 72 -1.76 4.60 9.08
C PHE A 72 -2.22 5.75 9.96
N THR A 73 -2.66 6.88 9.40
CA THR A 73 -3.13 8.03 10.20
C THR A 73 -4.15 7.62 11.27
N PRO A 74 -5.28 6.94 10.94
CA PRO A 74 -6.25 6.56 11.97
C PRO A 74 -5.69 5.53 12.96
N MET A 75 -4.75 4.67 12.55
CA MET A 75 -4.11 3.70 13.44
C MET A 75 -3.19 4.38 14.46
N ILE A 76 -2.41 5.37 14.01
CA ILE A 76 -1.50 6.15 14.86
C ILE A 76 -2.31 7.02 15.82
N GLU A 77 -3.36 7.69 15.36
CA GLU A 77 -4.27 8.47 16.22
C GLU A 77 -4.88 7.60 17.32
N ARG A 78 -5.30 6.37 16.99
CA ARG A 78 -5.81 5.42 17.97
C ARG A 78 -4.75 4.99 18.98
N LEU A 79 -3.52 4.76 18.53
CA LEU A 79 -2.40 4.38 19.40
C LEU A 79 -2.06 5.52 20.38
N VAL A 80 -1.91 6.75 19.88
CA VAL A 80 -1.59 7.93 20.71
C VAL A 80 -2.70 8.23 21.70
N SER A 81 -3.97 8.21 21.27
CA SER A 81 -5.11 8.46 22.15
C SER A 81 -5.27 7.39 23.24
N THR A 82 -4.94 6.12 22.96
CA THR A 82 -4.95 5.04 23.95
C THR A 82 -3.80 5.19 24.94
N SER A 83 -2.60 5.57 24.48
CA SER A 83 -1.44 5.78 25.35
C SER A 83 -1.62 6.91 26.35
N ARG A 84 -2.42 7.94 26.03
CA ARG A 84 -2.67 9.09 26.93
C ARG A 84 -3.77 8.83 27.97
N LYS A 85 -4.51 7.73 27.86
CA LYS A 85 -5.58 7.34 28.80
C LYS A 85 -5.07 6.48 29.97
N ILE A 86 -3.78 6.14 29.95
CA ILE A 86 -3.04 5.47 31.04
C ILE A 86 -2.29 6.56 31.80
#